data_AF-A0A1J5PMR2-F1
#
_entry.id   AF-A0A1J5PMR2-F1
#
_cell.length_a   1.000
_cell.length_b   1.000
_cell.length_c   1.000
_cell.angle_alpha   90.00
_cell.angle_beta   90.00
_cell.angle_gamma   90.00
#
_symmetry.space_group_name_H-M   'P 1'
#
loop_
_entity.id
_entity.type
_entity.pdbx_description
1 polymer ?
#
loop_
_entity_poly.entity_id
_entity_poly.type
_entity_poly.pdbx_seq_one_letter_code
_entity_poly.pdbx_strand_id
1 'polypeptide(L)'
;MARLSRLAGSDKPLIVLTTVNAIVQRVPARETVAAQALSVAPGHVVPMNSIVAWLEHNGYNRSSTVREPGEYAVRGGILDLFPAGLDQPVRFDFFGDSLESIRTFDAETQRTLLDMRSLDLVPISEFQLVTETIRRFRMGYVAAFGAPERDDLLYEAVSEGRRHPGMEHWLPLFQERMDTLFDYLAGAPIAIEPQGEDAARERFKQIADYYEARREALEHPGGGAIYKPLPPDRLYLTEDEWTQRLEGSALARLTPFAVPEGSTGGVVDAGARQGRNFAPERNDTSVNVFEAVVAHVLALQASRKKVVIALWSEGSRDRMGSMLRDHKLLNLTSVNSWRTVQATPRNEATLAVVGMESGFETDNVAVISEQDILGDRLVRPRKASRKLDNFISEVTSLAAGDLVVHVEHGIGRFVGLQTLEVAGAPHDCLELHYAADTKLFLPVENIELLSRYGSDHANVELDRLGGGGVIDPVLDQGLVDPHGHHLAQGQPGVHRPAVGGLKLDQLGQAALEIDRALQHRGSGDQL
;
A
#
# COMPACT_ATOMS: atom_id res chain seq x y z
N MET A 1 -15.21 -6.67 5.17
CA MET A 1 -16.40 -7.05 5.96
C MET A 1 -17.69 -6.52 5.35
N ALA A 2 -17.91 -5.20 5.37
CA ALA A 2 -18.95 -4.44 4.68
C ALA A 2 -19.48 -4.97 3.33
N ARG A 3 -18.58 -5.14 2.35
CA ARG A 3 -18.93 -5.63 1.01
C ARG A 3 -19.31 -7.11 1.02
N LEU A 4 -18.70 -7.88 1.92
CA LEU A 4 -18.94 -9.32 2.06
C LEU A 4 -20.26 -9.61 2.79
N SER A 5 -20.65 -8.79 3.78
CA SER A 5 -21.90 -9.01 4.52
C SER A 5 -23.13 -9.00 3.61
N ARG A 6 -23.08 -8.17 2.56
CA ARG A 6 -24.14 -7.99 1.55
C ARG A 6 -23.93 -8.77 0.25
N LEU A 7 -22.93 -9.66 0.19
CA LEU A 7 -22.58 -10.36 -1.05
C LEU A 7 -23.61 -11.43 -1.49
N ALA A 8 -24.57 -11.80 -0.64
CA ALA A 8 -25.58 -12.78 -1.02
C ALA A 8 -26.35 -12.32 -2.27
N GLY A 9 -26.27 -13.09 -3.36
CA GLY A 9 -27.01 -12.84 -4.60
C GLY A 9 -26.28 -12.06 -5.70
N SER A 10 -24.94 -11.98 -5.69
CA SER A 10 -24.22 -11.40 -6.83
C SER A 10 -24.19 -12.36 -8.04
N ASP A 11 -24.62 -11.88 -9.21
CA ASP A 11 -24.57 -12.62 -10.48
C ASP A 11 -23.15 -12.77 -11.07
N LYS A 12 -22.14 -12.13 -10.46
CA LYS A 12 -20.75 -12.17 -10.93
C LYS A 12 -19.91 -13.10 -10.05
N PRO A 13 -19.09 -13.98 -10.64
CA PRO A 13 -18.12 -14.75 -9.88
C PRO A 13 -17.21 -13.82 -9.06
N LEU A 14 -17.05 -14.11 -7.77
CA LEU A 14 -16.15 -13.39 -6.87
C LEU A 14 -15.01 -14.31 -6.44
N ILE A 15 -13.79 -13.78 -6.49
CA ILE A 15 -12.63 -14.35 -5.82
C ILE A 15 -12.29 -13.43 -4.65
N VAL A 16 -12.16 -13.99 -3.45
CA VAL A 16 -11.69 -13.28 -2.26
C VAL A 16 -10.28 -13.76 -1.96
N LEU A 17 -9.31 -12.84 -2.07
CA LEU A 17 -7.96 -13.06 -1.61
C LEU A 17 -7.87 -12.57 -0.16
N THR A 18 -7.32 -13.40 0.71
CA THR A 18 -7.15 -13.08 2.13
C THR A 18 -5.82 -13.65 2.61
N THR A 19 -5.39 -13.25 3.79
CA THR A 19 -4.19 -13.79 4.44
C THR A 19 -4.58 -14.72 5.56
N VAL A 20 -3.64 -15.57 5.98
CA VAL A 20 -3.76 -16.37 7.20
C VAL A 20 -4.10 -15.47 8.40
N ASN A 21 -3.42 -14.32 8.55
CA ASN A 21 -3.66 -13.39 9.65
C ASN A 21 -5.12 -12.91 9.72
N ALA A 22 -5.71 -12.59 8.57
CA ALA A 22 -7.07 -12.08 8.51
C ALA A 22 -8.13 -13.18 8.64
N ILE A 23 -7.91 -14.36 8.03
CA ILE A 23 -8.92 -15.43 8.02
C ILE A 23 -9.05 -16.13 9.38
N VAL A 24 -7.98 -16.19 10.17
CA VAL A 24 -8.01 -16.78 11.53
C VAL A 24 -8.53 -15.82 12.59
N GLN A 25 -8.61 -14.52 12.28
CA GLN A 25 -9.14 -13.51 13.20
C GLN A 25 -10.66 -13.49 13.13
N ARG A 26 -11.29 -13.43 14.31
CA ARG A 26 -12.73 -13.22 14.45
C ARG A 26 -13.07 -11.76 14.23
N VAL A 27 -14.25 -11.53 13.68
CA VAL A 27 -14.77 -10.25 13.22
C VAL A 27 -16.22 -10.09 13.70
N PRO A 28 -16.80 -8.88 13.68
CA PRO A 28 -18.20 -8.69 14.08
C PRO A 28 -19.14 -9.57 13.25
N ALA A 29 -20.24 -10.01 13.87
CA ALA A 29 -21.21 -10.87 13.22
C ALA A 29 -21.74 -10.27 11.90
N ARG A 30 -21.90 -11.12 10.89
CA ARG A 30 -22.30 -10.71 9.53
C ARG A 30 -23.60 -9.91 9.52
N GLU A 31 -24.58 -10.37 10.27
CA GLU A 31 -25.90 -9.77 10.38
C GLU A 31 -25.81 -8.40 11.06
N THR A 32 -24.98 -8.26 12.09
CA THR A 32 -24.72 -6.98 12.75
C THR A 32 -24.13 -5.96 11.77
N VAL A 33 -23.10 -6.36 11.01
CA VAL A 33 -22.48 -5.49 9.99
C VAL A 33 -23.46 -5.16 8.86
N ALA A 34 -24.28 -6.11 8.44
CA ALA A 34 -25.31 -5.88 7.41
C ALA A 34 -26.40 -4.91 7.90
N ALA A 35 -26.84 -5.03 9.15
CA ALA A 35 -27.88 -4.17 9.74
C ALA A 35 -27.40 -2.73 9.98
N GLN A 36 -26.09 -2.54 10.19
CA GLN A 36 -25.51 -1.22 10.39
C GLN A 36 -25.21 -0.46 9.09
N ALA A 37 -25.27 -1.13 7.94
CA ALA A 37 -25.05 -0.49 6.66
C ALA A 37 -26.16 0.52 6.33
N LEU A 38 -25.78 1.65 5.74
CA LEU A 38 -26.71 2.69 5.30
C LEU A 38 -26.66 2.80 3.78
N SER A 39 -27.78 2.53 3.12
CA SER A 39 -27.93 2.71 1.68
C SER A 39 -28.59 4.06 1.39
N VAL A 40 -27.93 4.86 0.55
CA VAL A 40 -28.45 6.17 0.10
C VAL A 40 -28.47 6.22 -1.41
N ALA A 41 -29.49 6.87 -1.96
CA ALA A 41 -29.62 7.08 -3.39
C ALA A 41 -30.25 8.47 -3.65
N PRO A 42 -29.85 9.16 -4.73
CA PRO A 42 -30.52 10.37 -5.17
C PRO A 42 -32.03 10.17 -5.36
N GLY A 43 -32.82 11.18 -4.99
CA GLY A 43 -34.28 11.18 -5.06
C GLY A 43 -34.99 10.62 -3.82
N HIS A 44 -34.26 10.12 -2.82
CA HIS A 44 -34.83 9.70 -1.54
C HIS A 44 -34.88 10.86 -0.54
N VAL A 45 -35.96 10.91 0.25
CA VAL A 45 -36.10 11.83 1.39
C VAL A 45 -35.36 11.24 2.58
N VAL A 46 -34.16 11.75 2.82
CA VAL A 46 -33.29 11.38 3.94
C VAL A 46 -32.68 12.65 4.52
N PRO A 47 -33.05 13.07 5.75
CA PRO A 47 -32.49 14.27 6.34
C PRO A 47 -30.98 14.13 6.54
N MET A 48 -30.21 15.12 6.12
CA MET A 48 -28.75 15.13 6.25
C MET A 48 -28.29 14.87 7.69
N ASN A 49 -29.01 15.41 8.68
CA ASN A 49 -28.71 15.20 10.11
C ASN A 49 -28.78 13.73 10.53
N SER A 50 -29.63 12.91 9.89
CA SER A 50 -29.72 11.47 10.16
C SER A 50 -28.47 10.74 9.69
N ILE A 51 -27.91 11.17 8.55
CA ILE A 51 -26.65 10.61 8.02
C ILE A 51 -25.48 11.07 8.88
N VAL A 52 -25.44 12.35 9.27
CA VAL A 52 -24.41 12.87 10.19
C VAL A 52 -24.40 12.10 11.50
N ALA A 53 -25.58 11.89 12.11
CA ALA A 53 -25.69 11.08 13.31
C ALA A 53 -25.16 9.65 13.04
N TRP A 54 -25.57 9.02 11.94
CA TRP A 54 -25.05 7.70 11.58
C TRP A 54 -23.52 7.69 11.44
N LEU A 55 -22.91 8.70 10.81
CA LEU A 55 -21.46 8.82 10.63
C LEU A 55 -20.73 8.91 11.97
N GLU A 56 -21.21 9.77 12.87
CA GLU A 56 -20.65 9.95 14.21
C GLU A 56 -20.69 8.65 15.03
N HIS A 57 -21.84 7.96 15.01
CA HIS A 57 -22.00 6.68 15.72
C HIS A 57 -21.10 5.57 15.15
N ASN A 58 -20.75 5.64 13.86
CA ASN A 58 -19.98 4.63 13.16
C ASN A 58 -18.48 4.93 13.07
N GLY A 59 -18.01 5.97 13.77
CA GLY A 59 -16.59 6.27 13.94
C GLY A 59 -15.98 7.19 12.87
N TYR A 60 -16.81 7.87 12.09
CA TYR A 60 -16.31 8.90 11.19
C TYR A 60 -15.95 10.18 11.96
N ASN A 61 -14.87 10.82 11.54
CA ASN A 61 -14.36 12.04 12.15
C ASN A 61 -14.87 13.27 11.38
N ARG A 62 -15.41 14.24 12.11
CA ARG A 62 -15.83 15.51 11.52
C ARG A 62 -14.61 16.38 11.27
N SER A 63 -14.41 16.80 10.02
CA SER A 63 -13.35 17.72 9.62
C SER A 63 -13.92 18.95 8.92
N SER A 64 -13.06 19.95 8.70
CA SER A 64 -13.43 21.11 7.88
C SER A 64 -13.42 20.78 6.39
N THR A 65 -12.52 19.90 5.97
CA THR A 65 -12.30 19.44 4.58
C THR A 65 -11.93 17.98 4.61
N VAL A 66 -12.59 17.19 3.76
CA VAL A 66 -12.36 15.74 3.66
C VAL A 66 -11.12 15.48 2.80
N ARG A 67 -10.14 14.78 3.37
CA ARG A 67 -8.90 14.36 2.71
C ARG A 67 -8.63 12.87 2.86
N GLU A 68 -8.97 12.30 4.02
CA GLU A 68 -8.65 10.91 4.36
C GLU A 68 -9.89 10.04 4.55
N PRO A 69 -9.81 8.72 4.25
CA PRO A 69 -10.86 7.77 4.57
C PRO A 69 -11.28 7.85 6.04
N GLY A 70 -12.59 7.92 6.28
CA GLY A 70 -13.13 8.08 7.63
C GLY A 70 -13.47 9.52 8.02
N GLU A 71 -13.19 10.50 7.17
CA GLU A 71 -13.57 11.89 7.42
C GLU A 71 -14.91 12.26 6.77
N TYR A 72 -15.62 13.22 7.38
CA TYR A 72 -16.75 13.90 6.77
C TYR A 72 -16.77 15.39 7.10
N ALA A 73 -17.34 16.20 6.21
CA ALA A 73 -17.53 17.63 6.39
C ALA A 73 -18.94 18.05 5.96
N VAL A 74 -19.52 19.02 6.67
CA VAL A 74 -20.85 19.58 6.37
C VAL A 74 -20.71 21.05 6.02
N ARG A 75 -21.22 21.45 4.86
CA ARG A 75 -21.18 22.83 4.36
C ARG A 75 -22.52 23.21 3.73
N GLY A 76 -23.41 23.83 4.52
CA GLY A 76 -24.75 24.18 4.05
C GLY A 76 -25.54 22.93 3.66
N GLY A 77 -26.01 22.86 2.41
CA GLY A 77 -26.70 21.68 1.86
C GLY A 77 -25.77 20.58 1.35
N ILE A 78 -24.48 20.61 1.67
CA ILE A 78 -23.50 19.64 1.16
C ILE A 78 -22.92 18.83 2.32
N LEU A 79 -22.86 17.51 2.14
CA LEU A 79 -22.13 16.58 2.99
C LEU A 79 -21.02 15.92 2.16
N ASP A 80 -19.77 16.24 2.46
CA ASP A 80 -18.61 15.52 1.93
C ASP A 80 -18.23 14.40 2.89
N LEU A 81 -17.85 13.25 2.34
CA LEU A 81 -17.54 12.05 3.11
C LEU A 81 -16.50 11.22 2.37
N PHE A 82 -15.52 10.64 3.07
CA PHE A 82 -14.63 9.64 2.49
C PHE A 82 -14.93 8.24 3.07
N PRO A 83 -15.68 7.39 2.35
CA PRO A 83 -16.00 6.06 2.82
C PRO A 83 -14.75 5.16 2.84
N ALA A 84 -14.62 4.31 3.86
CA ALA A 84 -13.49 3.37 3.99
C ALA A 84 -13.40 2.30 2.88
N GLY A 85 -14.45 2.15 2.05
CA GLY A 85 -14.54 1.15 0.99
C GLY A 85 -14.43 1.69 -0.43
N LEU A 86 -14.18 2.99 -0.61
CA LEU A 86 -14.01 3.61 -1.93
C LEU A 86 -12.61 4.20 -2.06
N ASP A 87 -12.11 4.28 -3.29
CA ASP A 87 -10.82 4.93 -3.59
C ASP A 87 -10.92 6.47 -3.64
N GLN A 88 -12.13 7.01 -3.66
CA GLN A 88 -12.40 8.45 -3.76
C GLN A 88 -13.48 8.87 -2.75
N PRO A 89 -13.39 10.10 -2.21
CA PRO A 89 -14.45 10.67 -1.41
C PRO A 89 -15.66 11.02 -2.27
N VAL A 90 -16.79 11.18 -1.60
CA VAL A 90 -18.10 11.45 -2.19
C VAL A 90 -18.71 12.71 -1.60
N ARG A 91 -19.43 13.44 -2.45
CA ARG A 91 -20.19 14.63 -2.12
C ARG A 91 -21.67 14.31 -2.28
N PHE A 92 -22.44 14.56 -1.23
CA PHE A 92 -23.90 14.51 -1.25
C PHE A 92 -24.43 15.94 -1.32
N ASP A 93 -25.22 16.23 -2.34
CA ASP A 93 -25.93 17.49 -2.47
C ASP A 93 -27.38 17.32 -1.99
N PHE A 94 -27.78 18.11 -0.99
CA PHE A 94 -29.12 18.10 -0.40
C PHE A 94 -29.92 19.35 -0.79
N PHE A 95 -31.23 19.15 -0.94
CA PHE A 95 -32.23 20.22 -0.99
C PHE A 95 -33.28 19.97 0.10
N GLY A 96 -33.16 20.72 1.21
CA GLY A 96 -33.94 20.42 2.42
C GLY A 96 -33.58 19.03 2.96
N ASP A 97 -34.58 18.16 3.06
CA ASP A 97 -34.42 16.75 3.49
C ASP A 97 -34.31 15.76 2.31
N SER A 98 -34.21 16.25 1.07
CA SER A 98 -34.05 15.43 -0.13
C SER A 98 -32.57 15.33 -0.52
N LEU A 99 -32.10 14.11 -0.78
CA LEU A 99 -30.79 13.88 -1.39
C LEU A 99 -30.91 14.02 -2.91
N GLU A 100 -30.34 15.07 -3.49
CA GLU A 100 -30.48 15.39 -4.92
C GLU A 100 -29.44 14.68 -5.78
N SER A 101 -28.20 14.57 -5.31
CA SER A 101 -27.15 13.88 -6.06
C SER A 101 -26.04 13.36 -5.15
N ILE A 102 -25.34 12.33 -5.65
CA ILE A 102 -24.12 11.78 -5.06
C ILE A 102 -23.06 11.83 -6.15
N ARG A 103 -21.87 12.36 -5.84
CA ARG A 103 -20.77 12.47 -6.81
C ARG A 103 -19.45 12.13 -6.17
N THR A 104 -18.55 11.45 -6.87
CA THR A 104 -17.15 11.36 -6.41
C THR A 104 -16.46 12.70 -6.62
N PHE A 105 -15.42 12.99 -5.83
CA PHE A 105 -14.58 14.16 -6.04
C PHE A 105 -13.12 13.84 -5.73
N ASP A 106 -12.22 14.67 -6.24
CA ASP A 106 -10.79 14.54 -6.00
C ASP A 106 -10.42 15.17 -4.63
N ALA A 107 -9.84 14.39 -3.72
CA ALA A 107 -9.57 14.81 -2.34
C ALA A 107 -8.53 15.96 -2.23
N GLU A 108 -7.68 16.15 -3.25
CA GLU A 108 -6.66 17.21 -3.26
C GLU A 108 -7.26 18.52 -3.77
N THR A 109 -7.85 18.48 -4.97
CA THR A 109 -8.40 19.64 -5.68
C THR A 109 -9.81 20.03 -5.24
N GLN A 110 -10.50 19.14 -4.51
CA GLN A 110 -11.89 19.29 -4.05
C GLN A 110 -12.91 19.45 -5.20
N ARG A 111 -12.53 19.02 -6.41
CA ARG A 111 -13.35 19.10 -7.63
C ARG A 111 -14.14 17.82 -7.85
N THR A 112 -15.42 18.00 -8.13
CA THR A 112 -16.34 16.92 -8.53
C THR A 112 -15.81 16.17 -9.77
N LEU A 113 -15.99 14.85 -9.75
CA LEU A 113 -15.63 13.93 -10.82
C LEU A 113 -16.90 13.31 -11.43
N LEU A 114 -17.32 12.13 -10.95
CA LEU A 114 -18.38 11.33 -11.58
C LEU A 114 -19.63 11.26 -10.71
N ASP A 115 -20.82 11.29 -11.32
CA ASP A 115 -22.08 11.06 -10.62
C ASP A 115 -22.26 9.57 -10.26
N MET A 116 -22.88 9.32 -9.10
CA MET A 116 -23.18 7.99 -8.59
C MET A 116 -24.69 7.79 -8.46
N ARG A 117 -25.17 6.59 -8.80
CA ARG A 117 -26.59 6.22 -8.72
C ARG A 117 -27.05 5.88 -7.31
N SER A 118 -26.14 5.39 -6.48
CA SER A 118 -26.39 5.00 -5.11
C SER A 118 -25.05 4.83 -4.40
N LEU A 119 -25.08 4.92 -3.07
CA LEU A 119 -23.95 4.57 -2.25
C LEU A 119 -24.39 3.76 -1.05
N ASP A 120 -23.60 2.73 -0.79
CA ASP A 120 -23.73 1.83 0.33
C ASP A 120 -22.64 2.16 1.35
N LEU A 121 -23.00 2.92 2.38
CA LEU A 121 -22.13 3.25 3.48
C LEU A 121 -22.04 2.11 4.47
N VAL A 122 -20.86 1.97 5.07
CA VAL A 122 -20.54 0.95 6.05
C VAL A 122 -19.75 1.55 7.20
N PRO A 123 -19.86 0.98 8.40
CA PRO A 123 -19.10 1.48 9.54
C PRO A 123 -17.60 1.43 9.26
N ILE A 124 -16.87 2.47 9.68
CA ILE A 124 -15.40 2.45 9.69
C ILE A 124 -14.86 1.76 10.94
N SER A 125 -15.65 1.76 12.01
CA SER A 125 -15.36 1.08 13.27
C SER A 125 -16.03 -0.28 13.32
N GLU A 126 -15.34 -1.29 13.86
CA GLU A 126 -15.88 -2.65 14.03
C GLU A 126 -16.95 -2.75 15.14
N PHE A 127 -17.13 -1.68 15.91
CA PHE A 127 -18.18 -1.50 16.91
C PHE A 127 -18.46 -0.02 17.15
N GLN A 128 -19.61 0.27 17.74
CA GLN A 128 -20.04 1.62 18.11
C GLN A 128 -19.86 1.82 19.63
N LEU A 129 -19.63 3.05 20.09
CA LEU A 129 -19.62 3.40 21.52
C LEU A 129 -20.98 3.99 21.92
N VAL A 130 -21.96 3.12 22.08
CA VAL A 130 -23.33 3.46 22.49
C VAL A 130 -23.64 2.85 23.85
N THR A 131 -24.71 3.30 24.52
CA THR A 131 -25.08 2.84 25.86
C THR A 131 -25.09 1.31 25.99
N GLU A 132 -25.62 0.60 24.98
CA GLU A 132 -25.69 -0.86 24.99
C GLU A 132 -24.31 -1.53 24.88
N THR A 133 -23.46 -1.11 23.94
CA THR A 133 -22.13 -1.70 23.75
C THR A 133 -21.16 -1.33 24.87
N ILE A 134 -21.25 -0.11 25.42
CA ILE A 134 -20.50 0.32 26.61
C ILE A 134 -20.90 -0.53 27.81
N ARG A 135 -22.22 -0.75 28.03
CA ARG A 135 -22.71 -1.62 29.10
C ARG A 135 -22.17 -3.05 28.95
N ARG A 136 -22.25 -3.61 27.74
CA ARG A 136 -21.75 -4.95 27.44
C ARG A 136 -20.25 -5.07 27.70
N PHE A 137 -19.48 -4.10 27.22
CA PHE A 137 -18.04 -4.02 27.49
C PHE A 137 -17.77 -4.03 28.99
N ARG A 138 -18.42 -3.13 29.75
CA ARG A 138 -18.19 -3.03 31.20
C ARG A 138 -18.51 -4.33 31.94
N MET A 139 -19.64 -4.97 31.61
CA MET A 139 -20.03 -6.25 32.21
C MET A 139 -19.04 -7.36 31.84
N GLY A 140 -18.67 -7.47 30.56
CA GLY A 140 -17.73 -8.48 30.07
C GLY A 140 -16.31 -8.28 30.61
N TYR A 141 -15.88 -7.03 30.74
CA TYR A 141 -14.57 -6.65 31.29
C TYR A 141 -14.48 -7.04 32.76
N VAL A 142 -15.50 -6.69 33.57
CA VAL A 142 -15.55 -7.07 34.98
C VAL A 142 -15.63 -8.59 35.16
N ALA A 143 -16.36 -9.29 34.29
CA ALA A 143 -16.42 -10.74 34.31
C ALA A 143 -15.06 -11.40 33.95
N ALA A 144 -14.28 -10.79 33.06
CA ALA A 144 -12.99 -11.31 32.63
C ALA A 144 -11.85 -10.98 33.61
N PHE A 145 -11.87 -9.79 34.21
CA PHE A 145 -10.71 -9.24 34.92
C PHE A 145 -11.01 -8.81 36.37
N GLY A 146 -12.26 -8.86 36.83
CA GLY A 146 -12.67 -8.36 38.15
C GLY A 146 -12.96 -6.87 38.18
N ALA A 147 -13.08 -6.30 39.38
CA ALA A 147 -13.37 -4.87 39.54
C ALA A 147 -12.25 -4.02 38.93
N PRO A 148 -12.57 -2.96 38.14
CA PRO A 148 -11.57 -2.09 37.56
C PRO A 148 -10.81 -1.33 38.66
N GLU A 149 -9.51 -1.15 38.44
CA GLU A 149 -8.64 -0.37 39.31
C GLU A 149 -8.69 1.11 38.94
N ARG A 150 -8.16 1.99 39.80
CA ARG A 150 -8.22 3.44 39.59
C ARG A 150 -7.49 3.92 38.34
N ASP A 151 -6.48 3.19 37.87
CA ASP A 151 -5.64 3.57 36.73
C ASP A 151 -5.94 2.75 35.46
N ASP A 152 -7.12 2.13 35.38
CA ASP A 152 -7.57 1.37 34.20
C ASP A 152 -8.09 2.31 33.10
N LEU A 153 -7.15 2.94 32.39
CA LEU A 153 -7.41 3.98 31.37
C LEU A 153 -8.32 3.51 30.24
N LEU A 154 -8.26 2.22 29.87
CA LEU A 154 -9.14 1.64 28.86
C LEU A 154 -10.57 1.59 29.39
N TYR A 155 -10.77 1.03 30.59
CA TYR A 155 -12.11 0.89 31.17
C TYR A 155 -12.76 2.25 31.42
N GLU A 156 -11.99 3.22 31.92
CA GLU A 156 -12.45 4.60 32.12
C GLU A 156 -12.87 5.24 30.79
N ALA A 157 -11.99 5.24 29.78
CA ALA A 157 -12.27 5.84 28.48
C ALA A 157 -13.54 5.25 27.84
N VAL A 158 -13.67 3.92 27.81
CA VAL A 158 -14.85 3.27 27.23
C VAL A 158 -16.11 3.57 28.05
N SER A 159 -16.01 3.63 29.38
CA SER A 159 -17.15 3.96 30.25
C SER A 159 -17.67 5.38 30.01
N GLU A 160 -16.80 6.30 29.61
CA GLU A 160 -17.13 7.67 29.23
C GLU A 160 -17.54 7.81 27.75
N GLY A 161 -17.57 6.71 26.99
CA GLY A 161 -17.85 6.72 25.56
C GLY A 161 -16.73 7.31 24.71
N ARG A 162 -15.51 7.41 25.26
CA ARG A 162 -14.32 7.89 24.55
C ARG A 162 -13.54 6.75 23.91
N ARG A 163 -12.88 7.06 22.80
CA ARG A 163 -11.93 6.15 22.18
C ARG A 163 -10.62 6.07 22.98
N HIS A 164 -9.96 4.91 22.91
CA HIS A 164 -8.71 4.55 23.52
C HIS A 164 -7.92 3.71 22.50
N PRO A 165 -6.65 4.03 22.22
CA PRO A 165 -5.86 3.29 21.23
C PRO A 165 -5.77 1.79 21.53
N GLY A 166 -5.99 0.95 20.52
CA GLY A 166 -5.88 -0.52 20.65
C GLY A 166 -7.07 -1.20 21.32
N MET A 167 -8.16 -0.48 21.61
CA MET A 167 -9.37 -1.05 22.20
C MET A 167 -10.00 -2.18 21.37
N GLU A 168 -9.64 -2.27 20.09
CA GLU A 168 -10.03 -3.33 19.16
C GLU A 168 -9.60 -4.72 19.65
N HIS A 169 -8.56 -4.81 20.48
CA HIS A 169 -8.17 -6.08 21.09
C HIS A 169 -9.21 -6.63 22.09
N TRP A 170 -10.18 -5.79 22.51
CA TRP A 170 -11.32 -6.16 23.32
C TRP A 170 -12.64 -6.20 22.54
N LEU A 171 -12.59 -6.20 21.21
CA LEU A 171 -13.74 -6.33 20.32
C LEU A 171 -14.79 -7.37 20.78
N PRO A 172 -14.42 -8.57 21.27
CA PRO A 172 -15.40 -9.57 21.72
C PRO A 172 -16.24 -9.12 22.92
N LEU A 173 -15.84 -8.09 23.66
CA LEU A 173 -16.62 -7.51 24.76
C LEU A 173 -17.63 -6.47 24.28
N PHE A 174 -17.50 -5.98 23.04
CA PHE A 174 -18.46 -5.05 22.43
C PHE A 174 -19.54 -5.76 21.61
N GLN A 175 -19.33 -7.04 21.28
CA GLN A 175 -20.18 -7.83 20.40
C GLN A 175 -20.92 -8.93 21.16
N GLU A 176 -22.12 -9.27 20.71
CA GLU A 176 -22.85 -10.42 21.24
C GLU A 176 -22.32 -11.75 20.67
N ARG A 177 -21.99 -11.73 19.38
CA ARG A 177 -21.42 -12.86 18.66
C ARG A 177 -20.29 -12.37 17.76
N MET A 178 -19.24 -13.17 17.70
CA MET A 178 -18.12 -13.01 16.80
C MET A 178 -18.20 -14.07 15.69
N ASP A 179 -18.09 -13.64 14.45
CA ASP A 179 -18.02 -14.51 13.27
C ASP A 179 -16.57 -14.55 12.75
N THR A 180 -16.34 -15.32 11.70
CA THR A 180 -15.08 -15.37 10.94
C THR A 180 -15.35 -15.13 9.47
N LEU A 181 -14.29 -14.95 8.68
CA LEU A 181 -14.43 -14.83 7.22
C LEU A 181 -15.08 -16.09 6.59
N PHE A 182 -14.95 -17.27 7.21
CA PHE A 182 -15.66 -18.49 6.79
C PHE A 182 -17.18 -18.33 6.87
N ASP A 183 -17.69 -17.66 7.91
CA ASP A 183 -19.12 -17.43 8.09
C ASP A 183 -19.67 -16.42 7.06
N TYR A 184 -18.84 -15.43 6.70
CA TYR A 184 -19.16 -14.46 5.65
C TYR A 184 -19.19 -15.08 4.24
N LEU A 185 -18.40 -16.14 4.03
CA LEU A 185 -18.24 -16.84 2.76
C LEU A 185 -18.77 -18.28 2.82
N ALA A 186 -19.80 -18.51 3.63
CA ALA A 186 -20.33 -19.86 3.85
C ALA A 186 -20.66 -20.57 2.52
N GLY A 187 -20.10 -21.78 2.35
CA GLY A 187 -20.26 -22.60 1.15
C GLY A 187 -19.30 -22.27 0.00
N ALA A 188 -18.46 -21.24 0.12
CA ALA A 188 -17.43 -20.96 -0.88
C ALA A 188 -16.33 -22.03 -0.87
N PRO A 189 -15.88 -22.53 -2.03
CA PRO A 189 -14.67 -23.33 -2.12
C PRO A 189 -13.44 -22.53 -1.66
N ILE A 190 -12.51 -23.21 -1.02
CA ILE A 190 -11.30 -22.63 -0.47
C ILE A 190 -10.11 -23.21 -1.22
N ALA A 191 -9.22 -22.33 -1.69
CA ALA A 191 -7.92 -22.73 -2.20
C ALA A 191 -6.84 -22.23 -1.24
N ILE A 192 -5.94 -23.11 -0.81
CA ILE A 192 -4.83 -22.79 0.08
C ILE A 192 -3.52 -22.96 -0.69
N GLU A 193 -2.68 -21.93 -0.64
CA GLU A 193 -1.32 -21.95 -1.19
C GLU A 193 -0.39 -22.89 -0.40
N PRO A 194 0.73 -23.35 -0.97
CA PRO A 194 1.53 -24.44 -0.40
C PRO A 194 1.96 -24.25 1.05
N GLN A 195 2.20 -23.00 1.48
CA GLN A 195 2.66 -22.65 2.83
C GLN A 195 1.53 -22.14 3.74
N GLY A 196 0.27 -22.15 3.29
CA GLY A 196 -0.84 -21.53 4.03
C GLY A 196 -1.13 -22.20 5.37
N GLU A 197 -1.09 -23.53 5.45
CA GLU A 197 -1.34 -24.25 6.71
C GLU A 197 -0.17 -24.12 7.69
N ASP A 198 1.08 -24.14 7.21
CA ASP A 198 2.27 -23.91 8.05
C ASP A 198 2.28 -22.48 8.60
N ALA A 199 1.94 -21.50 7.77
CA ALA A 199 1.78 -20.11 8.20
C ALA A 199 0.66 -19.96 9.25
N ALA A 200 -0.43 -20.73 9.15
CA ALA A 200 -1.49 -20.75 10.16
C ALA A 200 -0.99 -21.30 11.51
N ARG A 201 -0.25 -22.42 11.49
CA ARG A 201 0.36 -23.00 12.69
C ARG A 201 1.30 -22.03 13.40
N GLU A 202 2.18 -21.40 12.64
CA GLU A 202 3.11 -20.40 13.19
C GLU A 202 2.35 -19.17 13.73
N ARG A 203 1.27 -18.74 13.05
CA ARG A 203 0.42 -17.65 13.52
C ARG A 203 -0.26 -17.98 14.85
N PHE A 204 -0.80 -19.19 15.03
CA PHE A 204 -1.41 -19.61 16.30
C PHE A 204 -0.40 -19.62 17.43
N LYS A 205 0.81 -20.12 17.18
CA LYS A 205 1.91 -20.09 18.14
C LYS A 205 2.26 -18.66 18.56
N GLN A 206 2.45 -17.75 17.60
CA GLN A 206 2.74 -16.34 17.89
C GLN A 206 1.63 -15.69 18.74
N ILE A 207 0.36 -15.96 18.42
CA ILE A 207 -0.78 -15.45 19.19
C ILE A 207 -0.70 -15.92 20.64
N ALA A 208 -0.42 -17.20 20.88
CA ALA A 208 -0.27 -17.77 22.22
C ALA A 208 0.93 -17.16 22.96
N ASP A 209 2.10 -17.09 22.33
CA ASP A 209 3.31 -16.52 22.93
C ASP A 209 3.10 -15.05 23.34
N TYR A 210 2.45 -14.25 22.48
CA TYR A 210 2.13 -12.85 22.76
C TYR A 210 1.08 -12.65 23.85
N TYR A 211 0.18 -13.62 24.03
CA TYR A 211 -0.78 -13.63 25.12
C TYR A 211 -0.10 -13.95 26.44
N GLU A 212 0.71 -15.01 26.47
CA GLU A 212 1.44 -15.43 27.68
C GLU A 212 2.40 -14.34 28.16
N ALA A 213 3.18 -13.72 27.25
CA ALA A 213 4.06 -12.61 27.61
C ALA A 213 3.31 -11.43 28.26
N ARG A 214 2.08 -11.13 27.79
CA ARG A 214 1.24 -10.07 28.38
C ARG A 214 0.63 -10.50 29.71
N ARG A 215 0.25 -11.77 29.84
CA ARG A 215 -0.27 -12.35 31.08
C ARG A 215 0.79 -12.34 32.18
N GLU A 216 2.01 -12.75 31.87
CA GLU A 216 3.15 -12.72 32.80
C GLU A 216 3.53 -11.29 33.21
N ALA A 217 3.50 -10.34 32.27
CA ALA A 217 3.76 -8.93 32.56
C ALA A 217 2.73 -8.29 33.52
N LEU A 218 1.51 -8.81 33.58
CA LEU A 218 0.52 -8.40 34.59
C LEU A 218 0.85 -8.90 35.99
N GLU A 219 1.46 -10.09 36.10
CA GLU A 219 1.88 -10.65 37.39
C GLU A 219 3.08 -9.89 37.96
N HIS A 220 3.89 -9.26 37.09
CA HIS A 220 5.07 -8.49 37.44
C HIS A 220 5.06 -7.08 36.82
N PRO A 221 4.23 -6.14 37.31
CA PRO A 221 4.02 -4.85 36.65
C PRO A 221 5.29 -4.00 36.62
N GLY A 222 5.82 -3.76 35.42
CA GLY A 222 7.02 -2.95 35.17
C GLY A 222 6.77 -1.44 35.04
N GLY A 223 5.89 -0.86 35.85
CA GLY A 223 5.58 0.60 35.85
C GLY A 223 4.92 1.17 34.59
N GLY A 224 4.73 0.36 33.53
CA GLY A 224 4.02 0.73 32.31
C GLY A 224 2.50 0.65 32.43
N ALA A 225 1.80 1.08 31.38
CA ALA A 225 0.34 1.00 31.31
C ALA A 225 -0.15 -0.46 31.43
N ILE A 226 -1.16 -0.68 32.27
CA ILE A 226 -1.72 -2.00 32.52
C ILE A 226 -2.47 -2.48 31.28
N TYR A 227 -1.97 -3.55 30.65
CA TYR A 227 -2.62 -4.18 29.51
C TYR A 227 -3.25 -5.51 29.95
N LYS A 228 -4.58 -5.62 29.91
CA LYS A 228 -5.33 -6.84 30.31
C LYS A 228 -5.73 -7.69 29.11
N PRO A 229 -4.93 -8.70 28.69
CA PRO A 229 -5.21 -9.47 27.49
C PRO A 229 -6.44 -10.37 27.68
N LEU A 230 -7.36 -10.37 26.71
CA LEU A 230 -8.38 -11.42 26.64
C LEU A 230 -7.74 -12.76 26.24
N PRO A 231 -8.32 -13.89 26.67
CA PRO A 231 -7.98 -15.20 26.13
C PRO A 231 -8.01 -15.20 24.59
N PRO A 232 -7.00 -15.79 23.90
CA PRO A 232 -6.86 -15.65 22.46
C PRO A 232 -8.04 -16.19 21.64
N ASP A 233 -8.68 -17.27 22.12
CA ASP A 233 -9.82 -17.94 21.50
C ASP A 233 -11.04 -17.03 21.32
N ARG A 234 -11.11 -15.91 22.06
CA ARG A 234 -12.16 -14.90 21.91
C ARG A 234 -12.01 -14.02 20.68
N LEU A 235 -10.79 -13.79 20.20
CA LEU A 235 -10.50 -12.93 19.04
C LEU A 235 -9.91 -13.70 17.86
N TYR A 236 -9.40 -14.90 18.08
CA TYR A 236 -8.81 -15.75 17.05
C TYR A 236 -9.44 -17.14 17.10
N LEU A 237 -9.43 -17.83 15.95
CA LEU A 237 -9.69 -19.26 15.91
C LEU A 237 -8.60 -20.02 16.68
N THR A 238 -8.99 -21.13 17.27
CA THR A 238 -8.05 -22.16 17.74
C THR A 238 -7.59 -23.04 16.58
N GLU A 239 -6.49 -23.78 16.77
CA GLU A 239 -5.98 -24.73 15.77
C GLU A 239 -7.01 -25.85 15.47
N ASP A 240 -7.76 -26.28 16.48
CA ASP A 240 -8.84 -27.27 16.34
C ASP A 240 -9.99 -26.71 15.50
N GLU A 241 -10.46 -25.49 15.80
CA GLU A 241 -11.50 -24.84 15.00
C GLU A 241 -11.05 -24.62 13.55
N TRP A 242 -9.80 -24.20 13.34
CA TRP A 242 -9.22 -24.06 12.00
C TRP A 242 -9.30 -25.37 11.22
N THR A 243 -8.86 -26.47 11.83
CA THR A 243 -8.90 -27.81 11.23
C THR A 243 -10.33 -28.21 10.86
N GLN A 244 -11.27 -28.06 11.80
CA GLN A 244 -12.68 -28.37 11.58
C GLN A 244 -13.30 -27.54 10.44
N ARG A 245 -12.97 -26.26 10.36
CA ARG A 245 -13.46 -25.35 9.30
C ARG A 245 -12.94 -25.78 7.92
N LEU A 246 -11.68 -26.18 7.83
CA LEU A 246 -11.09 -26.69 6.59
C LEU A 246 -11.70 -28.02 6.16
N GLU A 247 -11.87 -28.96 7.09
CA GLU A 247 -12.49 -30.27 6.82
C GLU A 247 -13.96 -30.14 6.39
N GLY A 248 -14.69 -29.16 6.94
CA GLY A 248 -16.07 -28.87 6.57
C GLY A 248 -16.24 -28.12 5.24
N SER A 249 -15.15 -27.72 4.58
CA SER A 249 -15.18 -26.88 3.37
C SER A 249 -14.76 -27.64 2.11
N ALA A 250 -15.21 -27.17 0.94
CA ALA A 250 -14.69 -27.65 -0.34
C ALA A 250 -13.26 -27.11 -0.54
N LEU A 251 -12.27 -27.91 -0.16
CA LEU A 251 -10.87 -27.48 -0.05
C LEU A 251 -10.00 -28.00 -1.20
N ALA A 252 -9.27 -27.07 -1.84
CA ALA A 252 -8.19 -27.35 -2.77
C ALA A 252 -6.85 -26.90 -2.17
N ARG A 253 -5.85 -27.78 -2.17
CA ARG A 253 -4.48 -27.47 -1.77
C ARG A 253 -3.63 -27.31 -3.02
N LEU A 254 -2.98 -26.15 -3.15
CA LEU A 254 -2.07 -25.86 -4.24
C LEU A 254 -0.66 -26.29 -3.82
N THR A 255 0.06 -26.95 -4.72
CA THR A 255 1.46 -27.35 -4.52
C THR A 255 2.22 -27.23 -5.84
N PRO A 256 3.46 -26.71 -5.85
CA PRO A 256 4.32 -26.74 -7.03
C PRO A 256 4.96 -28.12 -7.26
N PHE A 257 4.80 -29.05 -6.31
CA PHE A 257 5.43 -30.36 -6.34
C PHE A 257 4.46 -31.44 -6.83
N ALA A 258 5.00 -32.41 -7.58
CA ALA A 258 4.26 -33.60 -7.96
C ALA A 258 3.85 -34.38 -6.69
N VAL A 259 2.59 -34.77 -6.63
CA VAL A 259 2.04 -35.57 -5.53
C VAL A 259 2.16 -37.06 -5.89
N PRO A 260 2.64 -37.92 -4.96
CA PRO A 260 2.77 -39.36 -5.23
C PRO A 260 1.45 -40.01 -5.64
N GLU A 261 1.52 -40.92 -6.61
CA GLU A 261 0.38 -41.76 -7.02
C GLU A 261 -0.17 -42.55 -5.82
N GLY A 262 -1.47 -42.43 -5.55
CA GLY A 262 -2.14 -43.08 -4.42
C GLY A 262 -2.37 -42.19 -3.19
N SER A 263 -1.99 -40.91 -3.27
CA SER A 263 -2.35 -39.91 -2.25
C SER A 263 -3.87 -39.72 -2.17
N THR A 264 -4.40 -39.55 -0.96
CA THR A 264 -5.83 -39.35 -0.71
C THR A 264 -6.28 -37.97 -1.18
N GLY A 265 -7.35 -37.91 -1.97
CA GLY A 265 -7.86 -36.68 -2.59
C GLY A 265 -7.60 -36.65 -4.10
N GLY A 266 -8.56 -36.16 -4.88
CA GLY A 266 -8.38 -36.05 -6.33
C GLY A 266 -7.23 -35.09 -6.66
N VAL A 267 -6.13 -35.62 -7.18
CA VAL A 267 -4.99 -34.82 -7.63
C VAL A 267 -5.29 -34.32 -9.05
N VAL A 268 -5.15 -33.00 -9.25
CA VAL A 268 -5.26 -32.37 -10.57
C VAL A 268 -3.92 -31.75 -10.91
N ASP A 269 -3.22 -32.32 -11.89
CA ASP A 269 -2.02 -31.71 -12.46
C ASP A 269 -2.42 -30.56 -13.39
N ALA A 270 -2.02 -29.33 -13.05
CA ALA A 270 -2.27 -28.15 -13.87
C ALA A 270 -1.40 -28.13 -15.15
N GLY A 271 -0.39 -29.00 -15.25
CA GLY A 271 0.51 -29.12 -16.40
C GLY A 271 1.45 -27.94 -16.59
N ALA A 272 1.54 -27.04 -15.62
CA ALA A 272 2.40 -25.86 -15.65
C ALA A 272 3.80 -26.18 -15.10
N ARG A 273 4.83 -25.71 -15.80
CA ARG A 273 6.23 -25.78 -15.39
C ARG A 273 6.85 -24.39 -15.43
N GLN A 274 7.93 -24.17 -14.69
CA GLN A 274 8.66 -22.92 -14.72
C GLN A 274 9.14 -22.62 -16.15
N GLY A 275 8.91 -21.38 -16.61
CA GLY A 275 9.37 -20.90 -17.90
C GLY A 275 10.87 -20.60 -17.94
N ARG A 276 11.40 -20.28 -19.12
CA ARG A 276 12.79 -19.84 -19.29
C ARG A 276 12.97 -18.42 -18.73
N ASN A 277 13.99 -18.22 -17.90
CA ASN A 277 14.23 -16.97 -17.18
C ASN A 277 15.40 -16.11 -17.71
N PHE A 278 15.96 -16.46 -18.88
CA PHE A 278 17.04 -15.78 -19.63
C PHE A 278 18.22 -15.23 -18.79
N ALA A 279 18.47 -15.80 -17.60
CA ALA A 279 19.53 -15.34 -16.70
C ALA A 279 20.94 -15.48 -17.31
N PRO A 280 21.28 -16.57 -18.04
CA PRO A 280 22.57 -16.67 -18.71
C PRO A 280 22.82 -15.53 -19.71
N GLU A 281 21.83 -15.19 -20.53
CA GLU A 281 21.95 -14.15 -21.56
C GLU A 281 22.00 -12.74 -20.97
N ARG A 282 21.39 -12.51 -19.81
CA ARG A 282 21.53 -11.24 -19.09
C ARG A 282 22.93 -11.05 -18.51
N ASN A 283 23.56 -12.13 -18.08
CA ASN A 283 24.88 -12.08 -17.42
C ASN A 283 26.04 -12.07 -18.41
N ASP A 284 25.79 -12.39 -19.67
CA ASP A 284 26.79 -12.39 -20.74
C ASP A 284 26.69 -11.11 -21.59
N THR A 285 27.65 -10.20 -21.43
CA THR A 285 27.71 -8.94 -22.18
C THR A 285 27.93 -9.11 -23.69
N SER A 286 28.27 -10.31 -24.16
CA SER A 286 28.46 -10.61 -25.59
C SER A 286 27.19 -11.06 -26.29
N VAL A 287 26.12 -11.36 -25.54
CA VAL A 287 24.85 -11.86 -26.06
C VAL A 287 23.76 -10.81 -25.93
N ASN A 288 22.95 -10.64 -26.98
CA ASN A 288 21.76 -9.81 -26.89
C ASN A 288 20.57 -10.64 -26.36
N VAL A 289 20.10 -10.33 -25.15
CA VAL A 289 18.97 -11.03 -24.52
C VAL A 289 17.70 -11.03 -25.38
N PHE A 290 17.43 -9.95 -26.11
CA PHE A 290 16.23 -9.86 -26.95
C PHE A 290 16.31 -10.79 -28.16
N GLU A 291 17.50 -11.03 -28.73
CA GLU A 291 17.67 -12.02 -29.79
C GLU A 291 17.36 -13.44 -29.27
N ALA A 292 17.81 -13.77 -28.06
CA ALA A 292 17.50 -15.04 -27.42
C ALA A 292 16.00 -15.19 -27.10
N VAL A 293 15.34 -14.13 -26.65
CA VAL A 293 13.89 -14.08 -26.45
C VAL A 293 13.16 -14.33 -27.76
N VAL A 294 13.50 -13.61 -28.83
CA VAL A 294 12.86 -13.79 -30.14
C VAL A 294 13.03 -15.22 -30.65
N ALA A 295 14.24 -15.78 -30.55
CA ALA A 295 14.48 -17.17 -30.92
C ALA A 295 13.62 -18.15 -30.10
N HIS A 296 13.48 -17.92 -28.80
CA HIS A 296 12.63 -18.73 -27.93
C HIS A 296 11.15 -18.62 -28.28
N VAL A 297 10.64 -17.40 -28.52
CA VAL A 297 9.26 -17.16 -28.95
C VAL A 297 8.97 -17.91 -30.25
N LEU A 298 9.85 -17.81 -31.25
CA LEU A 298 9.67 -18.50 -32.52
C LEU A 298 9.69 -20.03 -32.37
N ALA A 299 10.56 -20.56 -31.50
CA ALA A 299 10.58 -22.00 -31.20
C ALA A 299 9.28 -22.47 -30.52
N LEU A 300 8.73 -21.68 -29.59
CA LEU A 300 7.46 -21.95 -28.94
C LEU A 300 6.29 -21.89 -29.94
N GLN A 301 6.28 -20.92 -30.85
CA GLN A 301 5.26 -20.84 -31.91
C GLN A 301 5.36 -22.03 -32.89
N ALA A 302 6.58 -22.48 -33.21
CA ALA A 302 6.82 -23.65 -34.05
C ALA A 302 6.34 -24.95 -33.38
N SER A 303 6.46 -25.06 -32.05
CA SER A 303 5.86 -26.14 -31.26
C SER A 303 4.35 -25.95 -31.00
N ARG A 304 3.74 -24.99 -31.70
CA ARG A 304 2.32 -24.66 -31.65
C ARG A 304 1.88 -24.12 -30.29
N LYS A 305 2.75 -23.57 -29.45
CA LYS A 305 2.30 -22.91 -28.21
C LYS A 305 1.84 -21.49 -28.50
N LYS A 306 0.83 -21.03 -27.76
CA LYS A 306 0.53 -19.59 -27.68
C LYS A 306 1.57 -18.93 -26.80
N VAL A 307 2.08 -17.78 -27.22
CA VAL A 307 3.07 -17.04 -26.43
C VAL A 307 2.42 -15.78 -25.88
N VAL A 308 2.55 -15.57 -24.58
CA VAL A 308 2.10 -14.38 -23.87
C VAL A 308 3.31 -13.75 -23.20
N ILE A 309 3.53 -12.46 -23.43
CA ILE A 309 4.54 -11.67 -22.74
C ILE A 309 3.80 -10.82 -21.71
N ALA A 310 4.01 -11.15 -20.44
CA ALA A 310 3.36 -10.55 -19.28
C ALA A 310 4.15 -9.33 -18.77
N LEU A 311 3.49 -8.17 -18.72
CA LEU A 311 4.11 -6.85 -18.55
C LEU A 311 3.43 -6.07 -17.43
N TRP A 312 4.17 -5.22 -16.73
CA TRP A 312 3.66 -4.53 -15.53
C TRP A 312 2.79 -3.31 -15.81
N SER A 313 2.92 -2.71 -16.99
CA SER A 313 2.16 -1.50 -17.34
C SER A 313 2.02 -1.34 -18.86
N GLU A 314 1.10 -0.49 -19.29
CA GLU A 314 0.94 -0.11 -20.70
C GLU A 314 2.24 0.48 -21.27
N GLY A 315 2.91 1.38 -20.53
CA GLY A 315 4.19 1.92 -20.97
C GLY A 315 5.29 0.87 -21.07
N SER A 316 5.30 -0.15 -20.21
CA SER A 316 6.24 -1.27 -20.34
C SER A 316 5.93 -2.14 -21.56
N ARG A 317 4.64 -2.40 -21.82
CA ARG A 317 4.16 -3.10 -23.00
C ARG A 317 4.61 -2.43 -24.29
N ASP A 318 4.47 -1.12 -24.37
CA ASP A 318 4.82 -0.36 -25.57
C ASP A 318 6.33 -0.37 -25.80
N ARG A 319 7.15 -0.18 -24.75
CA ARG A 319 8.62 -0.31 -24.83
C ARG A 319 9.05 -1.71 -25.22
N MET A 320 8.52 -2.75 -24.57
CA MET A 320 8.82 -4.14 -24.88
C MET A 320 8.44 -4.48 -26.32
N GLY A 321 7.26 -4.02 -26.77
CA GLY A 321 6.81 -4.20 -28.14
C GLY A 321 7.73 -3.54 -29.17
N SER A 322 8.27 -2.36 -28.88
CA SER A 322 9.28 -1.71 -29.74
C SER A 322 10.60 -2.50 -29.78
N MET A 323 11.13 -2.88 -28.61
CA MET A 323 12.37 -3.67 -28.53
C MET A 323 12.26 -4.99 -29.31
N LEU A 324 11.17 -5.73 -29.14
CA LEU A 324 10.95 -6.98 -29.86
C LEU A 324 10.82 -6.78 -31.38
N ARG A 325 10.21 -5.67 -31.83
CA ARG A 325 10.13 -5.32 -33.26
C ARG A 325 11.48 -4.96 -33.86
N ASP A 326 12.31 -4.22 -33.12
CA ASP A 326 13.68 -3.90 -33.54
C ASP A 326 14.50 -5.17 -33.77
N HIS A 327 14.27 -6.19 -32.92
CA HIS A 327 14.79 -7.55 -33.01
C HIS A 327 13.97 -8.51 -33.91
N LYS A 328 13.14 -7.96 -34.81
CA LYS A 328 12.43 -8.67 -35.90
C LYS A 328 11.28 -9.59 -35.50
N LEU A 329 10.79 -9.52 -34.26
CA LEU A 329 9.51 -10.14 -33.89
C LEU A 329 8.36 -9.16 -34.18
N LEU A 330 7.79 -9.26 -35.39
CA LEU A 330 6.82 -8.29 -35.91
C LEU A 330 5.36 -8.61 -35.55
N ASN A 331 5.03 -9.89 -35.41
CA ASN A 331 3.68 -10.38 -35.16
C ASN A 331 3.33 -10.28 -33.68
N LEU A 332 3.08 -9.06 -33.20
CA LEU A 332 2.77 -8.74 -31.81
C LEU A 332 1.38 -8.13 -31.67
N THR A 333 0.57 -8.69 -30.78
CA THR A 333 -0.81 -8.24 -30.54
C THR A 333 -1.03 -7.89 -29.07
N SER A 334 -1.40 -6.64 -28.80
CA SER A 334 -1.77 -6.20 -27.45
C SER A 334 -3.14 -6.77 -27.05
N VAL A 335 -3.24 -7.31 -25.85
CA VAL A 335 -4.47 -7.96 -25.35
C VAL A 335 -4.81 -7.46 -23.94
N ASN A 336 -6.12 -7.45 -23.63
CA ASN A 336 -6.65 -7.04 -22.33
C ASN A 336 -7.43 -8.17 -21.62
N SER A 337 -7.51 -9.35 -22.21
CA SER A 337 -8.23 -10.49 -21.62
C SER A 337 -7.64 -11.82 -22.08
N TRP A 338 -7.78 -12.85 -21.24
CA TRP A 338 -7.39 -14.21 -21.58
C TRP A 338 -8.18 -14.78 -22.76
N ARG A 339 -9.46 -14.39 -22.91
CA ARG A 339 -10.29 -14.78 -24.06
C ARG A 339 -9.68 -14.28 -25.37
N THR A 340 -9.13 -13.07 -25.38
CA THR A 340 -8.43 -12.53 -26.54
C THR A 340 -7.17 -13.34 -26.83
N VAL A 341 -6.37 -13.68 -25.81
CA VAL A 341 -5.20 -14.58 -25.96
C VAL A 341 -5.60 -15.89 -26.63
N GLN A 342 -6.72 -16.50 -26.20
CA GLN A 342 -7.22 -17.75 -26.78
C GLN A 342 -7.67 -17.60 -28.25
N ALA A 343 -8.23 -16.45 -28.62
CA ALA A 343 -8.65 -16.16 -29.99
C ALA A 343 -7.49 -15.79 -30.94
N THR A 344 -6.39 -15.23 -30.42
CA THR A 344 -5.24 -14.81 -31.25
C THR A 344 -4.54 -16.00 -31.93
N PRO A 345 -4.20 -15.93 -33.23
CA PRO A 345 -3.45 -16.98 -33.92
C PRO A 345 -2.13 -17.37 -33.22
N ARG A 346 -1.75 -18.65 -33.27
CA ARG A 346 -0.53 -19.17 -32.59
C ARG A 346 0.79 -18.61 -33.14
N ASN A 347 0.78 -18.02 -34.33
CA ASN A 347 1.93 -17.37 -34.97
C ASN A 347 2.09 -15.88 -34.58
N GLU A 348 1.27 -15.38 -33.66
CA GLU A 348 1.39 -14.07 -33.05
C GLU A 348 1.73 -14.23 -31.56
N ALA A 349 2.67 -13.42 -31.07
CA ALA A 349 2.92 -13.31 -29.64
C ALA A 349 2.03 -12.20 -29.06
N THR A 350 1.41 -12.47 -27.92
CA THR A 350 0.50 -11.52 -27.28
C THR A 350 1.22 -10.74 -26.19
N LEU A 351 0.93 -9.43 -26.10
CA LEU A 351 1.46 -8.56 -25.05
C LEU A 351 0.33 -8.22 -24.08
N ALA A 352 0.43 -8.70 -22.84
CA ALA A 352 -0.61 -8.55 -21.81
C ALA A 352 -0.09 -7.72 -20.63
N VAL A 353 -0.91 -6.76 -20.16
CA VAL A 353 -0.60 -6.03 -18.92
C VAL A 353 -1.11 -6.85 -17.75
N VAL A 354 -0.23 -7.71 -17.23
CA VAL A 354 -0.43 -8.55 -16.05
C VAL A 354 0.93 -8.67 -15.37
N GLY A 355 1.10 -7.96 -14.26
CA GLY A 355 2.35 -7.99 -13.50
C GLY A 355 2.58 -9.39 -12.95
N MET A 356 3.67 -10.04 -13.37
CA MET A 356 4.08 -11.36 -12.94
C MET A 356 5.57 -11.37 -12.70
N GLU A 357 6.01 -12.08 -11.67
CA GLU A 357 7.42 -12.20 -11.35
C GLU A 357 8.10 -13.26 -12.22
N SER A 358 7.50 -14.44 -12.30
CA SER A 358 7.99 -15.54 -13.14
C SER A 358 6.95 -15.98 -14.16
N GLY A 359 7.44 -16.32 -15.33
CA GLY A 359 6.68 -16.98 -16.38
C GLY A 359 6.54 -18.49 -16.14
N PHE A 360 5.64 -19.10 -16.89
CA PHE A 360 5.38 -20.53 -16.84
C PHE A 360 5.03 -21.06 -18.22
N GLU A 361 5.17 -22.37 -18.39
CA GLU A 361 4.87 -23.07 -19.62
C GLU A 361 3.97 -24.26 -19.36
N THR A 362 2.94 -24.41 -20.18
CA THR A 362 2.05 -25.57 -20.26
C THR A 362 2.21 -26.23 -21.63
N ASP A 363 1.48 -27.30 -21.90
CA ASP A 363 1.48 -27.95 -23.21
C ASP A 363 1.00 -27.03 -24.35
N ASN A 364 0.16 -26.04 -24.04
CA ASN A 364 -0.49 -25.19 -25.05
C ASN A 364 -0.09 -23.72 -25.01
N VAL A 365 0.45 -23.23 -23.89
CA VAL A 365 0.75 -21.82 -23.67
C VAL A 365 2.08 -21.66 -22.95
N ALA A 366 2.88 -20.67 -23.38
CA ALA A 366 4.03 -20.17 -22.65
C ALA A 366 3.78 -18.70 -22.29
N VAL A 367 3.88 -18.40 -21.00
CA VAL A 367 3.86 -17.05 -20.46
C VAL A 367 5.29 -16.69 -20.08
N ILE A 368 5.81 -15.60 -20.65
CA ILE A 368 7.14 -15.07 -20.37
C ILE A 368 6.94 -13.75 -19.63
N SER A 369 7.48 -13.63 -18.42
CA SER A 369 7.37 -12.38 -17.65
C SER A 369 8.38 -11.33 -18.11
N GLU A 370 8.10 -10.06 -17.84
CA GLU A 370 9.07 -8.98 -18.04
C GLU A 370 10.36 -9.22 -17.25
N GLN A 371 10.25 -9.76 -16.03
CA GLN A 371 11.39 -10.06 -15.16
C GLN A 371 12.18 -11.29 -15.65
N ASP A 372 11.53 -12.27 -16.29
CA ASP A 372 12.25 -13.36 -16.97
C ASP A 372 13.18 -12.82 -18.06
N ILE A 373 12.82 -11.72 -18.72
CA ILE A 373 13.63 -11.13 -19.79
C ILE A 373 14.69 -10.18 -19.21
N LEU A 374 14.26 -9.23 -18.38
CA LEU A 374 15.09 -8.10 -17.93
C LEU A 374 15.76 -8.33 -16.57
N GLY A 375 15.38 -9.39 -15.85
CA GLY A 375 15.83 -9.69 -14.50
C GLY A 375 15.06 -8.91 -13.44
N ASP A 376 15.49 -9.10 -12.20
CA ASP A 376 14.95 -8.38 -11.05
C ASP A 376 15.29 -6.91 -11.16
N ARG A 377 14.36 -6.14 -11.72
CA ARG A 377 14.30 -4.73 -11.39
C ARG A 377 13.79 -4.69 -9.95
N LEU A 378 14.50 -4.02 -9.05
CA LEU A 378 13.91 -3.51 -7.82
C LEU A 378 12.64 -2.79 -8.24
N VAL A 379 11.48 -3.47 -8.12
CA VAL A 379 10.18 -2.85 -8.26
C VAL A 379 10.12 -1.92 -7.07
N ARG A 380 10.68 -0.72 -7.23
CA ARG A 380 10.35 0.38 -6.35
C ARG A 380 8.84 0.45 -6.50
N PRO A 381 8.06 0.26 -5.41
CA PRO A 381 6.68 0.66 -5.45
C PRO A 381 6.66 2.04 -6.06
N ARG A 382 5.76 2.30 -7.00
CA ARG A 382 5.46 3.69 -7.32
C ARG A 382 5.13 4.33 -5.98
N LYS A 383 6.09 5.07 -5.38
CA LYS A 383 5.71 6.14 -4.48
C LYS A 383 4.71 6.89 -5.32
N ALA A 384 3.47 6.95 -4.86
CA ALA A 384 2.52 7.92 -5.39
C ALA A 384 3.35 9.18 -5.55
N SER A 385 3.44 9.69 -6.79
CA SER A 385 4.08 10.97 -7.01
C SER A 385 3.41 11.88 -5.99
N ARG A 386 4.15 12.25 -4.95
CA ARG A 386 3.74 13.33 -4.06
C ARG A 386 3.75 14.50 -5.02
N LYS A 387 2.60 14.79 -5.61
CA LYS A 387 2.44 15.97 -6.44
C LYS A 387 2.95 17.14 -5.60
N LEU A 388 3.66 18.03 -6.27
CA LEU A 388 4.31 19.23 -5.73
C LEU A 388 3.40 20.00 -4.74
N ASP A 389 2.09 19.91 -4.92
CA ASP A 389 1.06 20.54 -4.08
C ASP A 389 1.00 20.03 -2.62
N ASN A 390 1.30 18.75 -2.36
CA ASN A 390 1.32 18.22 -0.99
C ASN A 390 2.44 18.86 -0.15
N PHE A 391 3.55 19.20 -0.80
CA PHE A 391 4.71 19.80 -0.16
C PHE A 391 4.49 21.29 0.18
N ILE A 392 3.77 22.03 -0.66
CA ILE A 392 3.39 23.43 -0.35
C ILE A 392 2.47 23.49 0.88
N SER A 393 1.59 22.50 1.07
CA SER A 393 0.74 22.40 2.27
C SER A 393 1.52 22.03 3.55
N GLU A 394 2.58 21.21 3.45
CA GLU A 394 3.47 20.91 4.58
C GLU A 394 4.40 22.09 4.89
N VAL A 395 4.85 22.85 3.89
CA VAL A 395 5.75 24.00 4.11
C VAL A 395 5.03 25.27 4.56
N THR A 396 3.75 25.44 4.25
CA THR A 396 2.93 26.48 4.89
C THR A 396 2.78 26.28 6.41
N SER A 397 3.23 25.14 6.95
CA SER A 397 3.31 24.88 8.40
C SER A 397 4.71 25.11 9.01
N LEU A 398 5.73 25.50 8.22
CA LEU A 398 7.06 25.82 8.75
C LEU A 398 7.01 27.11 9.57
N ALA A 399 7.36 27.00 10.85
CA ALA A 399 7.55 28.15 11.73
C ALA A 399 9.02 28.57 11.72
N ALA A 400 9.28 29.87 11.86
CA ALA A 400 10.62 30.39 12.07
C ALA A 400 11.29 29.66 13.25
N GLY A 401 12.45 29.05 13.01
CA GLY A 401 13.18 28.24 13.96
C GLY A 401 13.13 26.72 13.71
N ASP A 402 12.22 26.24 12.85
CA ASP A 402 12.14 24.82 12.48
C ASP A 402 13.45 24.33 11.80
N LEU A 403 13.79 23.07 12.03
CA LEU A 403 14.90 22.40 11.36
C LEU A 403 14.42 21.76 10.06
N VAL A 404 15.17 21.99 9.00
CA VAL A 404 14.91 21.46 7.66
C VAL A 404 16.16 20.77 7.13
N VAL A 405 15.97 19.71 6.36
CA VAL A 405 17.03 18.99 5.66
C VAL A 405 16.98 19.37 4.21
N HIS A 406 18.04 19.99 3.70
CA HIS A 406 18.24 20.21 2.29
C HIS A 406 18.97 19.00 1.68
N VAL A 407 18.45 18.46 0.57
CA VAL A 407 18.99 17.25 -0.08
C VAL A 407 20.50 17.33 -0.34
N GLU A 408 21.02 18.51 -0.66
CA GLU A 408 22.45 18.71 -0.97
C GLU A 408 23.29 19.33 0.15
N HIS A 409 22.66 19.99 1.12
CA HIS A 409 23.37 20.82 2.11
C HIS A 409 23.18 20.37 3.55
N GLY A 410 22.33 19.36 3.77
CA GLY A 410 22.11 18.78 5.08
C GLY A 410 21.18 19.63 5.96
N ILE A 411 21.37 19.56 7.26
CA ILE A 411 20.47 20.14 8.26
C ILE A 411 20.74 21.64 8.43
N GLY A 412 19.72 22.45 8.10
CA GLY A 412 19.68 23.89 8.31
C GLY A 412 18.48 24.31 9.14
N ARG A 413 18.46 25.57 9.57
CA ARG A 413 17.36 26.18 10.32
C ARG A 413 16.59 27.15 9.44
N PHE A 414 15.28 27.00 9.35
CA PHE A 414 14.40 27.92 8.64
C PHE A 414 14.22 29.22 9.45
N VAL A 415 14.41 30.37 8.82
CA VAL A 415 14.28 31.69 9.45
C VAL A 415 13.02 32.41 8.99
N GLY A 416 12.72 32.37 7.70
CA GLY A 416 11.54 33.03 7.14
C GLY A 416 11.61 33.17 5.63
N LEU A 417 10.61 33.87 5.08
CA LEU A 417 10.55 34.26 3.67
C LEU A 417 11.16 35.66 3.50
N GLN A 418 12.03 35.83 2.51
CA GLN A 418 12.59 37.12 2.13
C GLN A 418 12.54 37.29 0.61
N THR A 419 12.01 38.42 0.16
CA THR A 419 12.07 38.82 -1.26
C THR A 419 13.45 39.39 -1.57
N LEU A 420 14.15 38.78 -2.53
CA LEU A 420 15.46 39.20 -3.03
C LEU A 420 15.35 39.65 -4.48
N GLU A 421 16.12 40.67 -4.85
CA GLU A 421 16.17 41.14 -6.23
C GLU A 421 17.32 40.44 -6.96
N VAL A 422 16.98 39.51 -7.86
CA VAL A 422 17.96 38.72 -8.62
C VAL A 422 17.73 39.00 -10.11
N ALA A 423 18.79 39.40 -10.82
CA ALA A 423 18.74 39.75 -12.24
C ALA A 423 17.68 40.81 -12.62
N GLY A 424 17.31 41.70 -11.69
CA GLY A 424 16.36 42.79 -11.90
C GLY A 424 14.88 42.42 -11.74
N ALA A 425 14.58 41.24 -11.19
CA ALA A 425 13.23 40.83 -10.80
C ALA A 425 13.20 40.44 -9.31
N PRO A 426 12.09 40.73 -8.60
CA PRO A 426 11.89 40.24 -7.24
C PRO A 426 11.60 38.73 -7.27
N HIS A 427 12.35 37.97 -6.48
CA HIS A 427 12.17 36.55 -6.23
C HIS A 427 11.95 36.31 -4.74
N ASP A 428 10.93 35.55 -4.38
CA ASP A 428 10.72 35.13 -3.00
C ASP A 428 11.60 33.92 -2.68
N CYS A 429 12.41 34.04 -1.64
CA CYS A 429 13.34 33.01 -1.20
C CYS A 429 13.13 32.66 0.27
N LEU A 430 13.32 31.39 0.63
CA LEU A 430 13.44 30.93 2.00
C LEU A 430 14.85 31.21 2.52
N GLU A 431 14.96 31.92 3.65
CA GLU A 431 16.24 32.10 4.36
C GLU A 431 16.50 30.92 5.29
N LEU A 432 17.61 30.21 5.03
CA LEU A 432 18.09 29.08 5.83
C LEU A 432 19.44 29.40 6.46
N HIS A 433 19.59 29.10 7.75
CA HIS A 433 20.84 29.26 8.49
C HIS A 433 21.51 27.91 8.74
N TYR A 434 22.81 27.86 8.51
CA TYR A 434 23.68 26.71 8.68
C TYR A 434 24.75 27.02 9.74
N ALA A 435 25.61 26.05 10.06
CA ALA A 435 26.69 26.29 11.01
C ALA A 435 27.65 27.42 10.57
N ALA A 436 28.31 28.04 11.55
CA ALA A 436 29.20 29.18 11.36
C ALA A 436 28.52 30.42 10.73
N ASP A 437 27.25 30.67 11.08
CA ASP A 437 26.44 31.81 10.63
C ASP A 437 26.35 31.93 9.10
N THR A 438 26.45 30.81 8.39
CA THR A 438 26.32 30.76 6.93
C THR A 438 24.85 30.73 6.52
N LYS A 439 24.51 31.48 5.48
CA LYS A 439 23.13 31.64 5.01
C LYS A 439 22.97 31.07 3.60
N LEU A 440 21.84 30.43 3.36
CA LEU A 440 21.39 30.00 2.04
C LEU A 440 20.00 30.62 1.78
N PHE A 441 19.84 31.21 0.61
CA PHE A 441 18.55 31.69 0.13
C PHE A 441 18.07 30.73 -0.95
N LEU A 442 17.07 29.91 -0.61
CA LEU A 442 16.50 28.94 -1.52
C LEU A 442 15.25 29.54 -2.19
N PRO A 443 15.18 29.67 -3.52
CA PRO A 443 13.97 30.13 -4.20
C PRO A 443 12.78 29.24 -3.84
N VAL A 444 11.59 29.84 -3.67
CA VAL A 444 10.36 29.09 -3.36
C VAL A 444 10.03 28.05 -4.42
N GLU A 445 10.50 28.23 -5.65
CA GLU A 445 10.34 27.28 -6.75
C GLU A 445 11.13 25.97 -6.56
N ASN A 446 12.15 25.98 -5.70
CA ASN A 446 13.02 24.83 -5.41
C ASN A 446 12.76 24.24 -4.00
N ILE A 447 11.61 24.56 -3.42
CA ILE A 447 11.28 24.22 -2.05
C ILE A 447 11.27 22.70 -1.82
N GLU A 448 10.97 21.91 -2.85
CA GLU A 448 10.97 20.43 -2.85
C GLU A 448 12.34 19.80 -2.52
N LEU A 449 13.42 20.58 -2.56
CA LEU A 449 14.75 20.17 -2.08
C LEU A 449 14.83 20.13 -0.55
N LEU A 450 13.81 20.62 0.15
CA LEU A 450 13.72 20.61 1.61
C LEU A 450 12.86 19.45 2.11
N SER A 451 13.12 19.01 3.33
CA SER A 451 12.27 18.10 4.09
C SER A 451 12.32 18.51 5.55
N ARG A 452 11.19 18.44 6.27
CA ARG A 452 11.20 18.78 7.70
C ARG A 452 12.00 17.73 8.49
N TYR A 453 12.84 18.18 9.41
CA TYR A 453 13.53 17.29 10.34
C TYR A 453 12.58 16.86 11.47
N GLY A 454 12.37 15.56 11.67
CA GLY A 454 11.43 15.00 12.65
C GLY A 454 12.10 14.56 13.95
N SER A 455 11.42 14.81 15.08
CA SER A 455 11.73 14.47 16.49
C SER A 455 12.62 15.46 17.29
N ASP A 456 12.38 15.46 18.61
CA ASP A 456 12.66 16.47 19.66
C ASP A 456 13.76 17.52 19.43
N HIS A 457 13.40 18.78 19.76
CA HIS A 457 14.21 20.01 19.63
C HIS A 457 15.51 20.08 20.47
N ALA A 458 16.03 18.95 20.97
CA ALA A 458 17.22 18.93 21.82
C ALA A 458 18.51 18.78 20.99
N ASN A 459 19.22 19.90 20.79
CA ASN A 459 20.62 20.01 20.35
C ASN A 459 21.02 19.22 19.08
N VAL A 460 20.33 19.47 17.96
CA VAL A 460 20.81 19.05 16.63
C VAL A 460 21.87 20.05 16.13
N GLU A 461 23.06 19.57 15.78
CA GLU A 461 24.10 20.38 15.14
C GLU A 461 23.72 20.69 13.69
N LEU A 462 23.92 21.94 13.27
CA LEU A 462 23.67 22.37 11.88
C LEU A 462 24.86 21.98 11.00
N ASP A 463 24.59 21.61 9.75
CA ASP A 463 25.63 21.30 8.77
C ASP A 463 26.33 22.56 8.26
N ARG A 464 27.52 22.44 7.65
CA ARG A 464 28.26 23.57 7.06
C ARG A 464 28.03 23.67 5.55
N LEU A 465 27.68 24.87 5.07
CA LEU A 465 27.49 25.13 3.64
C LEU A 465 28.80 24.96 2.85
N GLY A 466 28.80 24.11 1.81
CA GLY A 466 29.93 23.94 0.89
C GLY A 466 31.08 23.05 1.39
N GLY A 467 30.95 22.43 2.56
CA GLY A 467 31.82 21.31 2.95
C GLY A 467 31.27 20.03 2.33
N GLY A 468 32.08 19.26 1.61
CA GLY A 468 31.68 17.94 1.12
C GLY A 468 31.33 17.02 2.29
N GLY A 469 30.07 17.05 2.71
CA GLY A 469 29.48 16.13 3.67
C GLY A 469 29.16 14.84 2.95
N VAL A 470 30.02 13.85 3.15
CA VAL A 470 29.73 12.46 2.84
C VAL A 470 28.50 12.06 3.65
N ILE A 471 27.40 11.72 2.98
CA ILE A 471 26.41 10.84 3.58
C ILE A 471 27.11 9.49 3.69
N ASP A 472 27.48 9.07 4.90
CA ASP A 472 27.78 7.67 5.18
C ASP A 472 26.47 6.88 5.02
N PRO A 473 26.33 5.97 4.03
CA PRO A 473 25.21 5.07 3.97
C PRO A 473 25.58 3.80 4.74
N VAL A 474 25.88 3.90 6.05
CA VAL A 474 25.98 2.73 6.93
C VAL A 474 25.55 3.12 8.36
N LEU A 475 24.27 2.95 8.64
CA LEU A 475 23.82 2.39 9.91
C LEU A 475 23.21 1.02 9.62
N ASP A 476 24.09 0.11 9.20
CA ASP A 476 23.90 -1.32 9.40
C ASP A 476 24.25 -1.57 10.88
N GLN A 477 23.24 -1.82 11.71
CA GLN A 477 23.48 -2.34 13.05
C GLN A 477 23.93 -3.78 12.90
N GLY A 478 25.23 -4.00 13.12
CA GLY A 478 25.90 -5.28 12.96
C GLY A 478 25.19 -6.43 13.68
N LEU A 479 24.90 -7.47 12.90
CA LEU A 479 24.69 -8.83 13.38
C LEU A 479 25.98 -9.31 14.06
N VAL A 480 25.88 -9.49 15.38
CA VAL A 480 26.84 -10.28 16.16
C VAL A 480 26.31 -11.71 16.17
N ASP A 481 27.19 -12.71 16.01
CA ASP A 481 26.80 -14.08 16.27
C ASP A 481 26.52 -14.27 17.79
N PRO A 482 25.80 -15.33 18.22
CA PRO A 482 25.45 -15.51 19.63
C PRO A 482 26.66 -15.76 20.56
N HIS A 483 27.90 -15.68 20.07
CA HIS A 483 29.13 -15.90 20.83
C HIS A 483 30.16 -14.75 20.76
N GLY A 484 29.90 -13.66 20.02
CA GLY A 484 30.59 -12.38 20.20
C GLY A 484 31.93 -12.19 19.48
N HIS A 485 32.12 -12.72 18.26
CA HIS A 485 33.34 -12.47 17.48
C HIS A 485 33.10 -11.69 16.17
N HIS A 486 33.93 -10.66 15.93
CA HIS A 486 33.90 -9.79 14.74
C HIS A 486 34.88 -10.31 13.66
N LEU A 487 34.39 -10.55 12.44
CA LEU A 487 35.21 -10.97 11.30
C LEU A 487 35.42 -9.81 10.31
N ALA A 488 36.67 -9.40 10.12
CA ALA A 488 37.33 -9.01 8.84
C ALA A 488 38.41 -7.92 9.02
N GLN A 489 39.67 -8.27 8.76
CA GLN A 489 40.78 -7.38 8.44
C GLN A 489 41.28 -7.72 7.02
N GLY A 490 41.62 -6.70 6.19
CA GLY A 490 42.26 -6.91 4.87
C GLY A 490 42.73 -5.61 4.18
N GLN A 491 44.01 -5.59 3.78
CA GLN A 491 44.95 -4.51 3.36
C GLN A 491 44.69 -3.62 2.09
N PRO A 492 45.52 -2.56 1.83
CA PRO A 492 45.32 -1.54 0.79
C PRO A 492 46.17 -1.70 -0.49
N GLY A 493 45.66 -1.20 -1.63
CA GLY A 493 46.43 -0.91 -2.84
C GLY A 493 45.59 -0.77 -4.12
N VAL A 494 45.79 0.33 -4.87
CA VAL A 494 45.72 0.52 -6.35
C VAL A 494 45.13 1.90 -6.73
N HIS A 495 45.94 2.68 -7.46
CA HIS A 495 45.67 3.98 -8.08
C HIS A 495 44.64 3.92 -9.23
N ARG A 496 43.94 5.05 -9.48
CA ARG A 496 43.26 5.37 -10.76
C ARG A 496 43.87 6.61 -11.42
N PRO A 497 43.98 6.67 -12.77
CA PRO A 497 44.64 7.74 -13.51
C PRO A 497 43.71 8.92 -13.85
N ALA A 498 44.32 10.08 -14.13
CA ALA A 498 43.67 11.33 -14.53
C ALA A 498 43.22 11.34 -16.01
N VAL A 499 42.04 11.92 -16.29
CA VAL A 499 41.60 12.32 -17.65
C VAL A 499 41.21 13.80 -17.60
N GLY A 500 41.75 14.57 -18.54
CA GLY A 500 41.73 16.04 -18.58
C GLY A 500 40.36 16.65 -18.86
N GLY A 501 40.12 17.80 -18.24
CA GLY A 501 38.90 18.59 -18.38
C GLY A 501 38.79 19.32 -19.72
N LEU A 502 37.57 19.34 -20.27
CA LEU A 502 37.15 20.24 -21.34
C LEU A 502 36.92 21.65 -20.77
N LYS A 503 37.32 22.69 -21.49
CA LYS A 503 37.16 24.10 -21.09
C LYS A 503 35.71 24.55 -21.26
N LEU A 504 35.25 25.40 -20.35
CA LEU A 504 33.88 25.95 -20.23
C LEU A 504 33.29 26.47 -21.56
N ASP A 505 34.15 26.96 -22.43
CA ASP A 505 33.83 27.62 -23.69
C ASP A 505 33.18 26.65 -24.71
N GLN A 506 33.48 25.35 -24.61
CA GLN A 506 32.93 24.30 -25.49
C GLN A 506 31.55 23.81 -25.03
N LEU A 507 31.19 23.99 -23.76
CA LEU A 507 29.85 23.67 -23.24
C LEU A 507 28.83 24.76 -23.60
N GLY A 508 29.26 26.01 -23.74
CA GLY A 508 28.40 27.13 -24.13
C GLY A 508 27.86 27.02 -25.57
N GLN A 509 28.65 26.53 -26.51
CA GLN A 509 28.19 26.34 -27.90
C GLN A 509 27.21 25.16 -28.04
N ALA A 510 27.42 24.07 -27.28
CA ALA A 510 26.50 22.93 -27.28
C ALA A 510 25.13 23.30 -26.67
N ALA A 511 25.10 24.14 -25.63
CA ALA A 511 23.86 24.61 -25.01
C ALA A 511 23.04 25.50 -25.96
N LEU A 512 23.70 26.37 -26.74
CA LEU A 512 23.03 27.24 -27.72
C LEU A 512 22.47 26.48 -28.94
N GLU A 513 23.11 25.39 -29.37
CA GLU A 513 22.57 24.52 -30.43
C GLU A 513 21.36 23.69 -29.96
N ILE A 514 21.34 23.28 -28.69
CA ILE A 514 20.21 22.56 -28.08
C ILE A 514 19.01 23.50 -27.92
N ASP A 515 19.20 24.73 -27.46
CA ASP A 515 18.11 25.71 -27.31
C ASP A 515 17.47 26.08 -28.67
N ARG A 516 18.30 26.17 -29.71
CA ARG A 516 17.83 26.41 -31.09
C ARG A 516 17.06 25.22 -31.68
N ALA A 517 17.36 23.99 -31.23
CA ALA A 517 16.65 22.78 -31.64
C ALA A 517 15.30 22.61 -30.90
N LEU A 518 15.16 23.16 -29.69
CA LEU A 518 13.97 23.04 -28.85
C LEU A 518 12.85 24.05 -29.20
N GLN A 519 13.18 25.20 -29.80
CA GLN A 519 12.18 26.21 -30.20
C GLN A 519 11.25 25.80 -31.37
N HIS A 520 11.44 24.60 -31.96
CA HIS A 520 10.64 24.13 -33.11
C HIS A 520 9.77 22.88 -32.87
N ARG A 521 9.57 22.41 -31.63
CA ARG A 521 8.60 21.33 -31.36
C ARG A 521 7.72 21.67 -30.16
N GLY A 522 6.43 21.83 -30.43
CA GLY A 522 5.40 22.12 -29.44
C GLY A 522 4.94 20.91 -28.62
N SER A 523 4.16 21.23 -27.59
CA SER A 523 3.52 20.39 -26.55
C SER A 523 4.47 19.78 -25.53
N GLY A 524 4.60 20.52 -24.42
CA GLY A 524 5.17 20.03 -23.16
C GLY A 524 4.13 19.21 -22.40
N ASP A 525 4.45 17.93 -22.24
CA ASP A 525 4.10 17.11 -21.07
C ASP A 525 5.00 15.84 -20.97
N GLN A 526 6.09 15.81 -21.75
CA GLN A 526 7.11 14.75 -21.74
C GLN A 526 8.51 15.34 -22.00
N LEU A 527 8.96 16.17 -21.07
CA LEU A 527 10.36 16.38 -20.67
C LEU A 527 10.35 16.48 -19.15
#